data_AF-A0A955TGE3-F1
#
_entry.id   AF-A0A955TGE3-F1
#
_cell.length_a   1.000
_cell.length_b   1.000
_cell.length_c   1.000
_cell.angle_alpha   90.00
_cell.angle_beta   90.00
_cell.angle_gamma   90.00
#
_symmetry.space_group_name_H-M   'P 1'
#
loop_
_entity.id
_entity.type
_entity.pdbx_description
1 polymer ?
#
loop_
_entity_poly.entity_id
_entity_poly.type
_entity_poly.pdbx_seq_one_letter_code
_entity_poly.pdbx_strand_id
1 'polypeptide(L)'
;MYLRTLVVSGFKSFAEAKIDFPNGITAVVGPNGTGKSNIVDAILWAMGEQSVKSLRSERMEDVIFNGTEQRKPMGMVEASLIFSEVTPRELEPVSAILEGLDQPTDVMITRRLYREGDSE
;
A
#
# COMPACT_ATOMS: atom_id res chain seq x y z
N MET A 1 12.62 -5.77 -11.66
CA MET A 1 11.59 -5.49 -10.65
C MET A 1 10.17 -5.56 -11.21
N TYR A 2 9.23 -6.12 -10.45
CA TYR A 2 7.78 -5.97 -10.64
C TYR A 2 7.04 -5.94 -9.29
N LEU A 3 5.84 -5.34 -9.25
CA LEU A 3 4.96 -5.40 -8.07
C LEU A 3 4.36 -6.81 -7.98
N ARG A 4 4.63 -7.53 -6.89
CA ARG A 4 4.14 -8.89 -6.66
C ARG A 4 2.88 -8.91 -5.78
N THR A 5 2.85 -8.11 -4.72
CA THR A 5 1.74 -8.13 -3.76
C THR A 5 1.49 -6.75 -3.17
N LEU A 6 0.21 -6.40 -2.99
CA LEU A 6 -0.25 -5.36 -2.08
C LEU A 6 -0.91 -6.02 -0.87
N VAL A 7 -0.48 -5.66 0.33
CA VAL A 7 -1.12 -6.02 1.60
C VAL A 7 -1.63 -4.74 2.24
N VAL A 8 -2.88 -4.72 2.67
CA VAL A 8 -3.46 -3.59 3.39
C VAL A 8 -4.19 -4.04 4.64
N SER A 9 -4.05 -3.24 5.69
CA SER A 9 -4.79 -3.37 6.95
C SER A 9 -5.35 -2.00 7.31
N GLY A 10 -6.67 -1.92 7.48
CA GLY A 10 -7.36 -0.70 7.84
C GLY A 10 -7.34 0.40 6.77
N PHE A 11 -7.28 0.07 5.48
CA PHE A 11 -7.24 1.07 4.39
C PHE A 11 -8.62 1.31 3.78
N LYS A 12 -9.24 2.46 4.08
CA LYS A 12 -10.52 2.93 3.55
C LYS A 12 -11.67 1.92 3.67
N SER A 13 -11.97 1.19 2.60
CA SER A 13 -13.01 0.15 2.56
C SER A 13 -12.48 -1.23 2.94
N PHE A 14 -11.16 -1.40 3.00
CA PHE A 14 -10.49 -2.65 3.33
C PHE A 14 -10.14 -2.65 4.80
N ALA A 15 -10.90 -3.41 5.60
CA ALA A 15 -10.44 -3.75 6.94
C ALA A 15 -9.15 -4.57 6.86
N GLU A 16 -9.08 -5.54 5.95
CA GLU A 16 -7.88 -6.29 5.58
C GLU A 16 -8.02 -6.71 4.11
N ALA A 17 -6.93 -6.68 3.33
CA ALA A 17 -6.88 -7.31 2.01
C ALA A 17 -5.45 -7.68 1.62
N LYS A 18 -5.32 -8.73 0.81
CA LYS A 18 -4.08 -9.12 0.14
C LYS A 18 -4.37 -9.35 -1.33
N ILE A 19 -3.63 -8.68 -2.21
CA ILE A 19 -3.81 -8.72 -3.65
C ILE A 19 -2.48 -9.11 -4.28
N ASP A 20 -2.46 -10.26 -4.95
CA ASP A 20 -1.28 -10.71 -5.69
C ASP A 20 -1.41 -10.27 -7.16
N PHE A 21 -0.34 -9.70 -7.70
CA PHE A 21 -0.25 -9.20 -9.07
C PHE A 21 0.59 -10.18 -9.89
N PRO A 22 -0.04 -11.02 -10.73
CA PRO A 22 0.71 -11.90 -11.62
C PRO A 22 1.43 -11.08 -12.70
N ASN A 23 2.48 -11.69 -13.27
CA ASN A 23 3.17 -11.13 -14.43
C ASN A 23 2.19 -10.91 -15.60
N GLY A 24 2.37 -9.81 -16.32
CA GLY A 24 1.51 -9.42 -17.43
C GLY A 24 0.51 -8.33 -17.03
N ILE A 25 -0.74 -8.48 -17.45
CA ILE A 25 -1.80 -7.47 -17.27
C ILE A 25 -2.78 -7.95 -16.20
N THR A 26 -2.95 -7.15 -15.14
CA THR A 26 -3.96 -7.39 -14.10
C THR A 26 -5.14 -6.44 -14.29
N ALA A 27 -6.36 -6.98 -14.36
CA ALA A 27 -7.59 -6.19 -14.45
C ALA A 27 -8.39 -6.29 -13.12
N VAL A 28 -8.79 -5.14 -12.59
CA VAL A 28 -9.62 -5.05 -11.36
C VAL A 28 -11.05 -4.68 -11.76
N VAL A 29 -12.01 -5.55 -11.45
CA VAL A 29 -13.43 -5.39 -11.83
C VAL A 29 -14.38 -5.61 -10.65
N GLY A 30 -15.61 -5.15 -10.77
CA GLY A 30 -16.65 -5.25 -9.74
C GLY A 30 -17.62 -4.06 -9.71
N PRO A 31 -18.73 -4.14 -8.95
CA PRO A 31 -19.74 -3.08 -8.87
C PRO A 31 -19.19 -1.75 -8.33
N ASN A 32 -19.88 -0.64 -8.60
CA ASN A 32 -19.51 0.67 -8.04
C ASN A 32 -19.61 0.67 -6.51
N GLY A 33 -18.71 1.40 -5.85
CA GLY A 33 -18.66 1.48 -4.38
C GLY A 33 -17.98 0.31 -3.65
N THR A 34 -17.55 -0.75 -4.36
CA THR A 34 -16.93 -1.95 -3.74
C THR A 34 -15.44 -1.80 -3.38
N GLY A 35 -14.86 -0.61 -3.56
CA GLY A 35 -13.46 -0.35 -3.16
C GLY A 35 -12.40 -0.63 -4.23
N LYS A 36 -12.77 -0.98 -5.47
CA LYS A 36 -11.82 -1.23 -6.58
C LYS A 36 -10.73 -0.17 -6.70
N SER A 37 -11.12 1.09 -6.73
CA SER A 37 -10.19 2.20 -6.91
C SER A 37 -9.35 2.45 -5.64
N ASN A 38 -9.79 1.99 -4.46
CA ASN A 38 -9.00 2.07 -3.23
C ASN A 38 -7.73 1.20 -3.31
N ILE A 39 -7.67 0.21 -4.22
CA ILE A 39 -6.44 -0.53 -4.53
C ILE A 39 -5.38 0.43 -5.09
N VAL A 40 -5.77 1.28 -6.03
CA VAL A 40 -4.87 2.29 -6.63
C VAL A 40 -4.49 3.34 -5.58
N ASP A 41 -5.44 3.81 -4.77
CA ASP A 41 -5.13 4.75 -3.68
C ASP A 41 -4.14 4.17 -2.69
N ALA A 42 -4.27 2.88 -2.33
CA ALA A 42 -3.35 2.22 -1.41
C ALA A 42 -1.94 2.10 -1.99
N ILE A 43 -1.81 1.79 -3.29
CA ILE A 43 -0.52 1.77 -3.98
C ILE A 43 0.11 3.16 -3.97
N LEU A 44 -0.63 4.20 -4.39
CA LEU A 44 -0.13 5.58 -4.40
C LEU A 44 0.28 6.05 -3.02
N TRP A 45 -0.55 5.77 -2.01
CA TRP A 45 -0.28 6.13 -0.63
C TRP A 45 0.96 5.43 -0.07
N ALA A 46 1.10 4.12 -0.29
CA ALA A 46 2.29 3.36 0.12
C ALA A 46 3.57 3.83 -0.59
N MET A 47 3.46 4.31 -1.84
CA MET A 47 4.57 4.93 -2.58
C MET A 47 4.91 6.36 -2.14
N GLY A 48 4.20 6.90 -1.14
CA GLY A 48 4.51 8.21 -0.55
C GLY A 48 3.63 9.36 -1.04
N GLU A 49 2.52 9.13 -1.74
CA GLU A 49 1.57 10.20 -2.06
C GLU A 49 1.09 10.91 -0.78
N GLN A 50 1.16 12.24 -0.77
CA GLN A 50 0.79 13.10 0.36
C GLN A 50 -0.44 13.95 0.07
N SER A 51 -0.83 14.08 -1.20
CA SER A 51 -2.01 14.82 -1.63
C SER A 51 -3.29 14.06 -1.26
N VAL A 52 -4.03 14.57 -0.28
CA VAL A 52 -5.36 14.06 0.09
C VAL A 52 -6.33 14.03 -1.10
N LYS A 53 -6.20 15.00 -2.02
CA LYS A 53 -6.99 15.07 -3.25
C LYS A 53 -6.67 13.94 -4.21
N SER A 54 -5.38 13.62 -4.41
CA SER A 54 -4.95 12.47 -5.23
C SER A 54 -5.50 11.17 -4.67
N LEU A 55 -5.52 11.07 -3.34
CA LEU A 55 -6.07 9.94 -2.63
C LEU A 55 -7.59 9.97 -2.57
N ARG A 56 -8.30 10.97 -3.11
CA ARG A 56 -9.77 11.04 -3.07
C ARG A 56 -10.31 10.95 -1.64
N SER A 57 -9.67 11.70 -0.75
CA SER A 57 -10.00 11.87 0.66
C SER A 57 -10.08 13.36 0.99
N GLU A 58 -10.79 13.73 2.06
CA GLU A 58 -10.87 15.12 2.51
C GLU A 58 -9.71 15.46 3.45
N ARG A 59 -9.34 14.51 4.31
CA ARG A 59 -8.20 14.57 5.22
C ARG A 59 -7.36 13.32 5.10
N MET A 60 -6.13 13.36 5.59
CA MET A 60 -5.23 12.21 5.52
C MET A 60 -5.74 11.06 6.38
N GLU A 61 -6.35 11.34 7.54
CA GLU A 61 -6.91 10.31 8.44
C GLU A 61 -8.07 9.53 7.80
N ASP A 62 -8.69 10.06 6.74
CA ASP A 62 -9.78 9.37 6.03
C ASP A 62 -9.27 8.18 5.19
N VAL A 63 -7.95 7.97 5.09
CA VAL A 63 -7.40 6.70 4.58
C VAL A 63 -7.57 5.55 5.58
N ILE A 64 -7.84 5.85 6.85
CA ILE A 64 -8.09 4.84 7.89
C ILE A 64 -9.51 4.29 7.78
N PHE A 65 -9.64 2.97 7.86
CA PHE A 65 -10.91 2.25 7.84
C PHE A 65 -11.83 2.75 8.95
N ASN A 66 -12.96 3.32 8.54
CA ASN A 66 -13.89 3.98 9.46
C ASN A 66 -15.04 3.08 9.93
N GLY A 67 -14.92 1.76 9.74
CA GLY A 67 -15.92 0.81 10.19
C GLY A 67 -17.04 0.54 9.20
N THR A 68 -17.83 -0.46 9.53
CA THR A 68 -19.09 -0.85 8.88
C THR A 68 -20.06 -1.26 9.99
N GLU A 69 -21.28 -1.68 9.64
CA GLU A 69 -22.20 -2.28 10.62
C GLU A 69 -21.62 -3.53 11.30
N GLN A 70 -20.74 -4.26 10.61
CA GLN A 70 -20.20 -5.55 11.07
C GLN A 70 -18.79 -5.46 11.66
N ARG A 71 -18.02 -4.42 11.32
CA ARG A 71 -16.64 -4.24 11.76
C ARG A 71 -16.44 -2.85 12.35
N LYS A 72 -15.80 -2.78 13.52
CA LYS A 72 -15.49 -1.51 14.19
C LYS A 72 -14.46 -0.69 13.37
N PRO A 73 -14.45 0.65 13.50
CA PRO A 73 -13.38 1.49 12.97
C PRO A 73 -12.01 1.06 13.50
N MET A 74 -10.97 1.21 12.70
CA MET A 74 -9.58 0.94 13.11
C MET A 74 -8.87 2.23 13.50
N GLY A 75 -7.88 2.13 14.39
CA GLY A 75 -7.07 3.26 14.86
C GLY A 75 -5.83 3.54 14.02
N MET A 76 -5.50 2.64 13.09
CA MET A 76 -4.30 2.68 12.27
C MET A 76 -4.59 2.10 10.90
N VAL A 77 -3.86 2.58 9.89
CA VAL A 77 -3.80 2.01 8.55
C VAL A 77 -2.36 1.66 8.17
N GLU A 78 -2.20 0.50 7.55
CA GLU A 78 -0.94 0.00 7.00
C GLU A 78 -1.16 -0.43 5.55
N ALA A 79 -0.22 -0.09 4.68
CA ALA A 79 -0.15 -0.61 3.33
C ALA A 79 1.30 -1.02 3.03
N SER A 80 1.46 -2.25 2.56
CA SER A 80 2.74 -2.84 2.19
C SER A 80 2.74 -3.24 0.72
N LEU A 81 3.71 -2.75 -0.03
CA LEU A 81 3.99 -3.15 -1.40
C LEU A 81 5.20 -4.08 -1.41
N ILE A 82 5.03 -5.27 -1.98
CA ILE A 82 6.10 -6.24 -2.15
C ILE A 82 6.47 -6.25 -3.62
N PHE A 83 7.71 -5.85 -3.91
CA PHE A 83 8.32 -5.91 -5.22
C PHE A 83 9.25 -7.12 -5.29
N SER A 84 9.21 -7.83 -6.40
CA SER A 84 10.09 -8.98 -6.66
C SER A 84 11.10 -8.68 -7.76
N GLU A 85 12.21 -9.41 -7.71
CA GLU A 85 13.32 -9.29 -8.66
C GLU A 85 13.87 -7.86 -8.75
N VAL A 86 14.00 -7.20 -7.60
CA VAL A 86 14.66 -5.90 -7.50
C VAL A 86 16.16 -6.11 -7.59
N THR A 87 16.78 -5.50 -8.58
CA THR A 87 18.20 -5.65 -8.87
C THR A 87 19.06 -4.77 -7.95
N PRO A 88 20.33 -5.14 -7.69
CA PRO A 88 21.24 -4.29 -6.91
C PRO A 88 21.37 -2.86 -7.43
N ARG A 89 21.30 -2.67 -8.76
CA ARG A 89 21.33 -1.34 -9.39
C ARG A 89 20.10 -0.48 -9.05
N GLU A 90 18.92 -1.09 -8.95
CA GLU A 90 17.69 -0.39 -8.54
C GLU A 90 17.73 0.02 -7.05
N LEU A 91 18.57 -0.66 -6.26
CA LEU A 91 18.78 -0.41 -4.83
C LEU A 91 20.03 0.42 -4.52
N GLU A 92 20.77 0.87 -5.54
CA GLU A 92 21.97 1.71 -5.36
C GLU A 92 21.74 2.94 -4.46
N PRO A 93 20.60 3.65 -4.54
CA PRO A 93 20.34 4.78 -3.64
C PRO A 93 20.27 4.42 -2.15
N VAL A 94 20.04 3.14 -1.82
CA VAL A 94 19.93 2.62 -0.46
C VAL A 94 20.98 1.55 -0.16
N SER A 95 21.97 1.34 -1.04
CA SER A 95 22.97 0.27 -0.85
C SER A 95 23.90 0.54 0.33
N ALA A 96 24.04 1.80 0.77
CA ALA A 96 24.81 2.16 1.95
C ALA A 96 24.22 1.62 3.27
N ILE A 97 22.92 1.30 3.28
CA ILE A 97 22.21 0.74 4.44
C ILE A 97 21.83 -0.74 4.26
N LEU A 98 22.04 -1.30 3.07
CA LEU A 98 21.74 -2.68 2.73
C LEU A 98 23.03 -3.42 2.35
N GLU A 99 23.57 -4.21 3.27
CA GLU A 99 24.76 -5.04 3.01
C GLU A 99 24.40 -6.33 2.26
N GLY A 100 25.30 -6.81 1.39
CA GLY A 100 25.21 -8.16 0.79
C GLY A 100 24.22 -8.32 -0.36
N LEU A 101 23.83 -7.24 -1.05
CA LEU A 101 22.92 -7.28 -2.20
C LEU A 101 23.66 -7.53 -3.52
N ASP A 102 24.10 -8.77 -3.73
CA ASP A 102 24.78 -9.17 -4.99
C ASP A 102 23.86 -9.85 -6.01
N GLN A 103 22.60 -10.11 -5.62
CA GLN A 103 21.61 -10.83 -6.41
C GLN A 103 20.26 -10.09 -6.39
N PRO A 104 19.40 -10.30 -7.40
CA PRO A 104 18.03 -9.81 -7.35
C PRO A 104 17.30 -10.34 -6.09
N THR A 105 16.55 -9.46 -5.42
CA THR A 105 15.86 -9.78 -4.16
C THR A 105 14.42 -9.28 -4.16
N ASP A 106 13.66 -9.70 -3.16
CA ASP A 106 12.34 -9.16 -2.85
C ASP A 106 12.48 -7.97 -1.88
N VAL A 107 11.72 -6.91 -2.13
CA VAL A 107 11.72 -5.67 -1.34
C VAL A 107 10.30 -5.36 -0.89
N MET A 108 10.13 -5.08 0.39
CA MET A 108 8.85 -4.65 0.95
C MET A 108 8.94 -3.20 1.41
N ILE A 109 8.04 -2.37 0.89
CA ILE A 109 7.87 -0.97 1.32
C ILE A 109 6.57 -0.93 2.12
N THR A 110 6.62 -0.40 3.34
CA THR A 110 5.45 -0.27 4.22
C THR A 110 5.30 1.16 4.67
N ARG A 111 4.06 1.66 4.71
CA ARG A 111 3.71 2.96 5.28
C ARG A 111 2.60 2.79 6.31
N ARG A 112 2.69 3.50 7.44
CA ARG A 112 1.69 3.50 8.51
C ARG A 112 1.20 4.91 8.83
N LEU A 113 -0.06 5.00 9.24
CA LEU A 113 -0.64 6.21 9.82
C LEU A 113 -1.58 5.85 10.95
N TYR A 114 -1.41 6.52 12.09
CA TYR A 114 -2.26 6.40 13.26
C TYR A 114 -3.26 7.56 13.28
N ARG A 115 -4.46 7.31 13.82
CA ARG A 115 -5.54 8.32 13.90
C ARG A 115 -5.17 9.55 14.74
N GLU A 116 -4.17 9.41 15.61
CA GLU A 116 -3.62 10.50 16.43
C GLU A 116 -2.71 11.45 15.63
N GLY A 117 -2.47 11.16 14.34
CA GLY A 117 -1.72 12.02 13.42
C GLY A 117 -0.23 11.66 13.29
N ASP A 118 0.27 10.76 14.13
CA ASP A 118 1.62 10.21 14.00
C ASP A 118 1.70 9.27 12.79
N SER A 119 2.73 9.45 11.96
CA SER A 119 3.02 8.64 10.77
C SER A 119 4.40 8.01 10.94
N GLU A 120 4.51 6.71 10.65
CA GLU A 120 5.76 5.94 10.60
C GLU A 120 6.00 5.37 9.19
#